data_AF-A0A1H5SQW4-F1
#
_entry.id   AF-A0A1H5SQW4-F1
#
_cell.length_a   1.000
_cell.length_b   1.000
_cell.length_c   1.000
_cell.angle_alpha   90.00
_cell.angle_beta   90.00
_cell.angle_gamma   90.00
#
_symmetry.space_group_name_H-M   'P 1'
#
loop_
_entity.id
_entity.type
_entity.pdbx_description
1 polymer ?
#
loop_
_entity_poly.entity_id
_entity_poly.type
_entity_poly.pdbx_seq_one_letter_code
_entity_poly.pdbx_strand_id
1 'polypeptide(L)'
;MKKLKLLSNLLWLIGITIIAMVILGKYHFISFLPTSIDPYTSNSSEQLQLASNYTIAFDFTGYAFIIISIVLKIYIMEHTENNIFKTYSLRITENKPNYLLILCKIVIIIFSLICILISSLITLFSFINFDDVPL
;
A
#
# COMPACT_ATOMS: atom_id res chain seq x y z
N MET A 1 -21.95 -7.98 -4.65
CA MET A 1 -20.50 -7.99 -4.99
C MET A 1 -20.01 -6.76 -5.77
N LYS A 2 -20.76 -6.19 -6.73
CA LYS A 2 -20.31 -5.00 -7.50
C LYS A 2 -19.91 -3.81 -6.62
N LYS A 3 -20.69 -3.49 -5.57
CA LYS A 3 -20.38 -2.41 -4.61
C LYS A 3 -19.07 -2.65 -3.84
N LEU A 4 -18.82 -3.88 -3.41
CA LEU A 4 -17.57 -4.26 -2.72
C LEU A 4 -16.34 -4.17 -3.64
N LYS A 5 -16.49 -4.58 -4.91
CA LYS A 5 -15.43 -4.47 -5.91
C LYS A 5 -15.07 -3.01 -6.19
N LEU A 6 -16.08 -2.15 -6.30
CA LEU A 6 -15.90 -0.71 -6.43
C LEU A 6 -15.17 -0.14 -5.20
N LEU A 7 -15.63 -0.47 -3.99
CA LEU A 7 -15.01 -0.04 -2.75
C LEU A 7 -13.53 -0.45 -2.66
N SER A 8 -13.21 -1.70 -2.96
CA SER A 8 -11.82 -2.18 -3.00
C SER A 8 -10.97 -1.39 -3.98
N ASN A 9 -11.47 -1.12 -5.20
CA ASN A 9 -10.74 -0.33 -6.18
C ASN A 9 -10.55 1.13 -5.74
N LEU A 10 -11.55 1.73 -5.08
CA LEU A 10 -11.44 3.07 -4.52
C LEU A 10 -10.37 3.14 -3.42
N LEU A 11 -10.37 2.18 -2.48
CA LEU A 11 -9.36 2.12 -1.42
C LEU A 11 -7.95 1.98 -2.00
N TRP A 12 -7.79 1.17 -3.04
CA TRP A 12 -6.51 1.03 -3.75
C TRP A 12 -6.07 2.34 -4.40
N LEU A 13 -6.98 3.01 -5.12
CA LEU A 13 -6.70 4.29 -5.78
C LEU A 13 -6.31 5.37 -4.77
N ILE A 14 -7.05 5.48 -3.66
CA ILE A 14 -6.76 6.42 -2.58
C ILE A 14 -5.37 6.14 -1.99
N GLY A 15 -5.08 4.88 -1.67
CA GLY A 15 -3.78 4.50 -1.12
C GLY A 15 -2.62 4.86 -2.04
N ILE A 16 -2.72 4.57 -3.34
CA ILE A 16 -1.69 4.97 -4.31
C ILE A 16 -1.57 6.47 -4.45
N THR A 17 -2.69 7.20 -4.44
CA THR A 17 -2.67 8.66 -4.56
C THR A 17 -1.94 9.29 -3.39
N ILE A 18 -2.16 8.79 -2.16
CA ILE A 18 -1.46 9.26 -0.96
C ILE A 18 0.05 9.02 -1.09
N ILE A 19 0.47 7.80 -1.44
CA ILE A 19 1.90 7.48 -1.61
C ILE A 19 2.54 8.34 -2.72
N ALA A 20 1.84 8.53 -3.84
CA ALA A 20 2.31 9.38 -4.93
C ALA A 20 2.48 10.84 -4.48
N MET A 21 1.54 11.37 -3.68
CA MET A 21 1.65 12.71 -3.10
C MET A 21 2.83 12.83 -2.16
N VAL A 22 3.08 11.84 -1.29
CA VAL A 22 4.25 11.87 -0.39
C VAL A 22 5.55 11.90 -1.19
N ILE A 23 5.68 11.07 -2.23
CA ILE A 23 6.84 11.05 -3.13
C ILE A 23 7.01 12.41 -3.81
N LEU A 24 5.95 12.95 -4.41
CA LEU A 24 6.00 14.26 -5.08
C LEU A 24 6.40 15.39 -4.11
N GLY A 25 5.95 15.33 -2.85
CA GLY A 25 6.33 16.27 -1.80
C GLY A 25 7.80 16.16 -1.42
N LYS A 26 8.32 14.94 -1.28
CA LYS A 26 9.74 14.67 -0.96
C LYS A 26 10.69 15.15 -2.06
N TYR A 27 10.27 15.12 -3.33
CA TYR A 27 11.04 15.61 -4.47
C TYR A 27 10.71 17.06 -4.86
N HIS A 28 9.98 17.82 -4.02
CA HIS A 28 9.64 19.23 -4.26
C HIS A 28 8.83 19.52 -5.53
N PHE A 29 8.15 18.51 -6.09
CA PHE A 29 7.19 18.75 -7.18
C PHE A 29 5.91 19.41 -6.67
N ILE A 30 5.56 19.18 -5.41
CA ILE A 30 4.45 19.83 -4.70
C ILE A 30 4.93 20.31 -3.32
N SER A 31 4.33 21.38 -2.82
CA SER A 31 4.73 22.03 -1.55
C SER A 31 3.60 22.19 -0.54
N PHE A 32 2.40 21.69 -0.84
CA PHE A 32 1.24 21.83 0.04
C PHE A 32 1.16 20.74 1.12
N LEU A 33 1.92 19.64 0.98
CA LEU A 33 2.03 18.63 2.03
C LEU A 33 3.10 19.07 3.05
N PRO A 34 2.86 18.90 4.36
CA PRO A 34 3.86 19.15 5.39
C PRO A 34 4.94 18.06 5.43
N THR A 35 5.33 17.53 4.27
CA THR A 35 6.40 16.54 4.06
C THR A 35 7.58 17.10 3.27
N SER A 36 7.40 18.24 2.60
CA SER A 36 8.46 18.92 1.86
C SER A 36 9.26 19.83 2.78
N ILE A 37 10.60 19.71 2.75
CA ILE A 37 11.54 20.51 3.52
C ILE A 37 12.42 21.29 2.54
N ASP A 38 12.33 22.61 2.50
CA ASP A 38 13.13 23.41 1.56
C ASP A 38 14.65 23.25 1.87
N PRO A 39 15.44 22.66 0.95
CA PRO A 39 16.86 22.42 1.19
C PRO A 39 17.70 23.70 1.13
N TYR A 40 17.14 24.80 0.64
CA TYR A 40 17.84 26.09 0.49
C TYR A 40 17.61 27.04 1.68
N THR A 41 16.83 26.62 2.68
CA THR A 41 16.60 27.37 3.92
C THR A 41 17.12 26.62 5.14
N SER A 42 17.56 27.36 6.17
CA SER A 42 17.89 26.75 7.46
C SER A 42 16.63 26.21 8.12
N ASN A 43 16.50 24.89 8.21
CA ASN A 43 15.38 24.24 8.87
C ASN A 43 15.75 23.94 10.33
N SER A 44 14.80 24.16 11.25
CA SER A 44 15.00 23.73 12.64
C SER A 44 14.88 22.21 12.77
N SER A 45 15.48 21.63 13.81
CA SER A 45 15.31 20.21 14.14
C SER A 45 13.83 19.83 14.30
N GLU A 46 13.03 20.72 14.90
CA GLU A 46 11.58 20.54 15.05
C GLU A 46 10.85 20.46 13.70
N GLN A 47 11.24 21.29 12.72
CA GLN A 47 10.66 21.26 11.36
C GLN A 47 11.01 19.97 10.62
N LEU A 48 12.27 19.53 10.73
CA LEU A 48 12.72 18.26 10.15
C LEU A 48 11.96 17.07 10.74
N GLN A 49 11.82 17.05 12.08
CA GLN A 49 11.11 15.99 12.78
C GLN A 49 9.62 15.99 12.45
N LEU A 50 9.00 17.18 12.35
CA LEU A 50 7.59 17.30 11.98
C LEU A 50 7.34 16.78 10.55
N ALA A 51 8.18 17.15 9.59
CA ALA A 51 8.07 16.69 8.22
C ALA A 51 8.29 15.17 8.08
N SER A 52 9.23 14.63 8.86
CA SER A 52 9.43 13.18 8.97
C SER A 52 8.17 12.49 9.52
N ASN A 53 7.63 12.96 10.64
CA ASN A 53 6.42 12.40 11.26
C ASN A 53 5.22 12.41 10.30
N TYR A 54 5.02 13.50 9.55
CA TYR A 54 3.95 13.57 8.55
C TYR A 54 4.17 12.61 7.39
N THR A 55 5.42 12.50 6.90
CA THR A 55 5.78 11.55 5.84
C THR A 55 5.38 10.14 6.25
N ILE A 56 5.73 9.75 7.47
CA ILE A 56 5.40 8.44 8.02
C ILE A 56 3.90 8.25 8.19
N ALA A 57 3.19 9.25 8.71
CA ALA A 57 1.75 9.17 8.92
C ALA A 57 1.01 8.99 7.57
N PHE A 58 1.40 9.73 6.54
CA PHE A 58 0.82 9.58 5.21
C PHE A 58 1.18 8.25 4.57
N ASP A 59 2.43 7.82 4.64
CA ASP A 59 2.86 6.53 4.12
C ASP A 59 2.09 5.39 4.80
N PHE A 60 2.03 5.39 6.13
CA PHE A 60 1.28 4.41 6.90
C PHE A 60 -0.20 4.38 6.48
N THR A 61 -0.81 5.55 6.31
CA THR A 61 -2.21 5.67 5.88
C THR A 61 -2.40 5.11 4.45
N GLY A 62 -1.51 5.46 3.52
CA GLY A 62 -1.54 4.95 2.15
C GLY A 62 -1.40 3.44 2.10
N TYR A 63 -0.45 2.87 2.84
CA TYR A 63 -0.26 1.43 2.96
C TYR A 63 -1.46 0.73 3.61
N ALA A 64 -2.05 1.30 4.66
CA ALA A 64 -3.25 0.73 5.29
C ALA A 64 -4.40 0.61 4.28
N PHE A 65 -4.64 1.64 3.47
CA PHE A 65 -5.66 1.61 2.43
C PHE A 65 -5.38 0.54 1.35
N ILE A 66 -4.12 0.37 0.94
CA ILE A 66 -3.72 -0.67 -0.01
C ILE A 66 -3.94 -2.07 0.58
N ILE A 67 -3.53 -2.29 1.83
CA ILE A 67 -3.69 -3.58 2.52
C ILE A 67 -5.18 -3.95 2.64
N ILE A 68 -6.01 -3.01 3.12
CA ILE A 68 -7.46 -3.23 3.24
C ILE A 68 -8.07 -3.53 1.87
N SER A 69 -7.63 -2.83 0.82
CA SER A 69 -8.07 -3.11 -0.54
C SER A 69 -7.73 -4.55 -0.96
N ILE A 70 -6.49 -4.99 -0.77
CA ILE A 70 -6.02 -6.34 -1.13
C ILE A 70 -6.82 -7.41 -0.39
N VAL A 71 -6.98 -7.27 0.93
CA VAL A 71 -7.79 -8.18 1.74
C VAL A 71 -9.23 -8.26 1.20
N LEU A 72 -9.81 -7.11 0.85
CA LEU A 72 -11.15 -7.07 0.28
C LEU A 72 -11.21 -7.74 -1.11
N LYS A 73 -10.18 -7.62 -1.95
CA LYS A 73 -10.12 -8.34 -3.24
C LYS A 73 -10.04 -9.84 -3.04
N ILE A 74 -9.24 -10.31 -2.07
CA ILE A 74 -9.13 -11.73 -1.72
C ILE A 74 -10.48 -12.25 -1.24
N TYR A 75 -11.13 -11.54 -0.33
CA TYR A 75 -12.46 -11.90 0.17
C TYR A 75 -13.51 -11.99 -0.96
N ILE A 76 -13.57 -10.98 -1.84
CA ILE A 76 -14.49 -10.98 -2.99
C ILE A 76 -14.20 -12.18 -3.89
N MET A 77 -12.93 -12.46 -4.14
CA MET A 77 -12.49 -13.55 -4.98
C MET A 77 -12.89 -14.89 -4.39
N GLU A 78 -12.61 -15.14 -3.11
CA GLU A 78 -12.97 -16.37 -2.41
C GLU A 78 -14.49 -16.57 -2.37
N HIS A 79 -15.28 -15.53 -2.12
CA HIS A 79 -16.75 -15.66 -2.11
C HIS A 79 -17.34 -15.81 -3.52
N THR A 80 -16.71 -15.22 -4.54
CA THR A 80 -17.13 -15.41 -5.93
C THR A 80 -16.80 -16.84 -6.36
N GLU A 81 -15.61 -17.32 -6.00
CA GLU A 81 -15.12 -18.66 -6.28
C GLU A 81 -15.93 -19.71 -5.53
N ASN A 82 -16.30 -19.51 -4.26
CA ASN A 82 -17.19 -20.40 -3.51
C ASN A 82 -18.62 -20.45 -4.10
N ASN A 83 -19.16 -19.33 -4.59
CA ASN A 83 -20.45 -19.34 -5.29
C ASN A 83 -20.35 -20.03 -6.66
N ILE A 84 -19.24 -19.82 -7.38
CA ILE A 84 -18.94 -20.55 -8.62
C ILE A 84 -18.77 -22.03 -8.32
N PHE A 85 -18.02 -22.43 -7.28
CA PHE A 85 -17.79 -23.82 -6.87
C PHE A 85 -19.09 -24.50 -6.44
N LYS A 86 -19.99 -23.80 -5.74
CA LYS A 86 -21.32 -24.32 -5.39
C LYS A 86 -22.23 -24.48 -6.63
N THR A 87 -22.02 -23.65 -7.65
CA THR A 87 -22.72 -23.72 -8.94
C THR A 87 -22.08 -24.76 -9.89
N TYR A 88 -20.76 -24.98 -9.78
CA TYR A 88 -19.95 -25.93 -10.56
C TYR A 88 -19.96 -27.35 -9.97
N SER A 89 -20.04 -27.50 -8.64
CA SER A 89 -20.20 -28.82 -7.99
C SER A 89 -21.54 -29.47 -8.36
N LEU A 90 -22.52 -28.65 -8.74
CA LEU A 90 -23.78 -29.08 -9.33
C LEU A 90 -23.66 -29.42 -10.83
N ARG A 91 -22.55 -29.11 -11.49
CA ARG A 91 -22.47 -29.12 -12.96
C ARG A 91 -21.30 -29.90 -13.57
N ILE A 92 -20.18 -30.12 -12.88
CA ILE A 92 -18.97 -30.63 -13.53
C ILE A 92 -18.19 -31.60 -12.62
N THR A 93 -18.55 -32.87 -12.70
CA THR A 93 -17.59 -33.91 -13.09
C THR A 93 -16.81 -33.39 -14.31
N GLU A 94 -15.47 -33.38 -14.28
CA GLU A 94 -14.56 -32.95 -15.38
C GLU A 94 -14.27 -31.45 -15.57
N ASN A 95 -13.46 -30.81 -14.71
CA ASN A 95 -12.39 -29.95 -15.23
C ASN A 95 -11.33 -29.56 -14.19
N LYS A 96 -10.08 -29.71 -14.62
CA LYS A 96 -8.83 -29.53 -13.89
C LYS A 96 -8.74 -28.12 -13.27
N PRO A 97 -8.40 -27.96 -11.97
CA PRO A 97 -8.21 -26.64 -11.40
C PRO A 97 -7.01 -25.97 -12.06
N ASN A 98 -7.19 -24.72 -12.52
CA ASN A 98 -6.17 -23.97 -13.23
C ASN A 98 -5.11 -23.46 -12.23
N TYR A 99 -4.26 -24.38 -11.76
CA TYR A 99 -3.27 -24.21 -10.69
C TYR A 99 -2.37 -22.99 -10.87
N LEU A 100 -2.13 -22.61 -12.13
CA LEU A 100 -1.32 -21.47 -12.54
C LEU A 100 -1.92 -20.12 -12.12
N LEU A 101 -3.25 -19.97 -12.14
CA LEU A 101 -3.95 -18.76 -11.70
C LEU A 101 -3.89 -18.58 -10.18
N ILE A 102 -3.96 -19.68 -9.42
CA ILE A 102 -3.85 -19.67 -7.96
C ILE A 102 -2.43 -19.28 -7.56
N LEU A 103 -1.43 -19.89 -8.20
CA LEU A 103 -0.02 -19.61 -7.95
C LEU A 103 0.32 -18.13 -8.24
N CYS A 104 -0.19 -17.58 -9.35
CA CYS A 104 0.04 -16.18 -9.71
C CYS A 104 -0.55 -15.20 -8.67
N LYS A 105 -1.69 -15.52 -8.06
CA LYS A 105 -2.31 -14.71 -7.00
C LYS A 105 -1.49 -14.73 -5.71
N ILE A 106 -0.97 -15.91 -5.33
CA ILE A 106 -0.09 -16.06 -4.16
C ILE A 106 1.18 -15.22 -4.33
N VAL A 107 1.77 -15.25 -5.53
CA VAL A 107 2.97 -14.44 -5.85
C VAL A 107 2.70 -12.94 -5.70
N ILE A 108 1.55 -12.45 -6.15
CA ILE A 108 1.17 -11.02 -6.00
C ILE A 108 1.02 -10.63 -4.53
N ILE A 109 0.42 -11.50 -3.71
CA ILE A 109 0.26 -11.25 -2.27
C ILE A 109 1.62 -11.20 -1.58
N ILE A 110 2.49 -12.19 -1.84
CA ILE A 110 3.85 -12.23 -1.28
C ILE A 110 4.64 -11.00 -1.71
N PHE A 111 4.57 -10.62 -2.99
CA PHE A 111 5.23 -9.43 -3.51
C PHE A 111 4.75 -8.15 -2.80
N SER A 112 3.44 -8.01 -2.60
CA SER A 112 2.87 -6.87 -1.87
C SER A 112 3.36 -6.83 -0.41
N LEU A 113 3.44 -7.99 0.25
CA LEU A 113 3.97 -8.13 1.61
C LEU A 113 5.45 -7.76 1.70
N ILE A 114 6.25 -8.16 0.70
CA ILE A 114 7.66 -7.79 0.57
C ILE A 114 7.78 -6.27 0.38
N CYS A 115 6.97 -5.65 -0.47
CA CYS A 115 6.98 -4.19 -0.64
C CYS A 115 6.66 -3.45 0.66
N ILE A 116 5.68 -3.93 1.44
CA ILE A 116 5.34 -3.36 2.76
C ILE A 116 6.51 -3.53 3.73
N LEU A 117 7.12 -4.71 3.76
CA LEU A 117 8.28 -4.99 4.62
C LEU A 117 9.45 -4.05 4.29
N ILE A 118 9.79 -3.94 3.00
CA ILE A 118 10.88 -3.08 2.52
C ILE A 118 10.58 -1.61 2.85
N SER A 119 9.35 -1.16 2.64
CA SER A 119 9.00 0.22 2.96
C SER A 119 9.09 0.50 4.46
N SER A 120 8.61 -0.41 5.30
CA SER A 120 8.74 -0.32 6.76
C SER A 120 10.20 -0.29 7.19
N LEU A 121 11.06 -1.11 6.54
CA LEU A 121 12.50 -1.14 6.78
C LEU A 121 13.19 0.18 6.43
N ILE A 122 12.82 0.79 5.29
CA ILE A 122 13.32 2.11 4.88
C ILE A 122 12.91 3.18 5.90
N THR A 123 11.65 3.15 6.35
CA THR A 123 11.16 4.06 7.40
C THR A 123 11.95 3.90 8.69
N LEU A 124 12.17 2.66 9.15
CA LEU A 124 12.95 2.36 10.35
C LEU A 124 14.40 2.85 10.22
N PHE A 125 15.04 2.65 9.07
CA PHE A 125 16.39 3.17 8.83
C PHE A 125 16.44 4.69 8.77
N SER A 126 15.42 5.36 8.23
CA SER A 126 15.38 6.83 8.27
C SER A 126 15.28 7.36 9.69
N PHE A 127 14.63 6.64 10.62
CA PHE A 127 14.57 7.02 12.03
C PHE A 127 15.92 6.88 12.74
N ILE A 128 16.65 5.81 12.47
CA ILE A 128 17.97 5.58 13.09
C ILE A 128 18.99 6.62 12.60
N ASN A 129 18.95 7.01 11.33
CA ASN A 129 19.90 7.98 10.77
C ASN A 129 19.67 9.44 11.21
N PHE A 130 18.55 9.77 11.87
CA PHE A 130 18.31 11.13 12.36
C PHE A 130 19.12 11.47 13.62
N ASP A 131 19.66 10.47 14.33
CA ASP A 131 20.50 10.69 15.52
C ASP A 131 21.98 11.01 15.18
N ASP A 132 22.41 10.83 13.92
CA ASP A 132 23.83 10.88 13.52
C ASP A 132 24.21 12.06 12.58
N VAL A 133 23.37 13.08 12.42
CA VAL A 133 23.77 14.32 11.72
C VAL A 133 24.23 15.36 12.75
N PRO A 134 25.55 15.52 12.98
CA PRO A 134 26.03 16.62 13.80
C PRO A 134 25.73 17.95 13.10
N LEU A 135 25.17 18.87 13.89
CA LEU A 135 25.02 20.31 13.60
C LEU A 135 26.30 20.92 13.01
#